data_AF-A0A162STQ0-F1
#
_entry.id   AF-A0A162STQ0-F1
#
_cell.length_a   1.000
_cell.length_b   1.000
_cell.length_c   1.000
_cell.angle_alpha   90.00
_cell.angle_beta   90.00
_cell.angle_gamma   90.00
#
_symmetry.space_group_name_H-M   'P 1'
#
loop_
_entity.id
_entity.type
_entity.pdbx_description
1 polymer ?
#
loop_
_entity_poly.entity_id
_entity_poly.type
_entity_poly.pdbx_seq_one_letter_code
_entity_poly.pdbx_strand_id
1 'polypeptide(L)'
;MRKILCLHGYRQSAQVFKDKTGSLRKLLKKHAELVYISAPHLIPASSAIQDESIETLQAVPANGKVEEQRGWYFSTEQLTFNSHDETDFSWGLQESINVVSKAFEELGPFDGILGFSQGAALGSILCYMLEKGGLPFLCLVSVPD
;
A
#
# COMPACT_ATOMS: atom_id res chain seq x y z
N MET A 1 -8.67 -2.15 21.94
CA MET A 1 -7.75 -2.82 20.98
C MET A 1 -7.62 -1.87 19.82
N ARG A 2 -6.39 -1.49 19.42
CA ARG A 2 -6.22 -0.49 18.35
C ARG A 2 -6.54 -1.10 16.99
N LYS A 3 -7.11 -0.36 16.05
CA LYS A 3 -7.37 -0.82 14.68
C LYS A 3 -6.45 -0.07 13.72
N ILE A 4 -5.64 -0.79 12.96
CA ILE A 4 -4.61 -0.20 12.10
C ILE A 4 -4.88 -0.61 10.66
N LEU A 5 -4.98 0.38 9.76
CA LEU A 5 -5.10 0.15 8.33
C LEU A 5 -3.72 -0.10 7.71
N CYS A 6 -3.57 -1.20 6.97
CA CYS A 6 -2.31 -1.65 6.41
C CYS A 6 -2.25 -1.41 4.89
N LEU A 7 -1.25 -0.65 4.43
CA LEU A 7 -1.03 -0.30 3.02
C LEU A 7 0.24 -1.00 2.49
N HIS A 8 0.07 -1.89 1.51
CA HIS A 8 1.16 -2.68 0.95
C HIS A 8 2.11 -1.87 0.04
N GLY A 9 3.28 -2.45 -0.28
CA GLY A 9 4.23 -1.83 -1.22
C GLY A 9 3.88 -2.07 -2.69
N TYR A 10 4.62 -1.46 -3.60
CA TYR A 10 4.48 -1.65 -5.04
C TYR A 10 4.60 -3.13 -5.44
N ARG A 11 3.81 -3.58 -6.43
CA ARG A 11 3.70 -4.98 -6.89
C ARG A 11 3.29 -5.99 -5.81
N GLN A 12 2.51 -5.57 -4.82
CA GLN A 12 1.97 -6.45 -3.79
C GLN A 12 0.43 -6.38 -3.78
N SER A 13 -0.18 -7.17 -2.90
CA SER A 13 -1.60 -7.18 -2.60
C SER A 13 -1.81 -7.11 -1.08
N ALA A 14 -3.05 -6.89 -0.63
CA ALA A 14 -3.40 -7.03 0.78
C ALA A 14 -3.00 -8.39 1.35
N GLN A 15 -3.19 -9.46 0.57
CA GLN A 15 -2.91 -10.83 0.97
C GLN A 15 -1.40 -11.08 1.08
N VAL A 16 -0.61 -10.70 0.07
CA VAL A 16 0.87 -10.75 0.14
C VAL A 16 1.38 -10.02 1.38
N PHE A 17 0.88 -8.80 1.61
CA PHE A 17 1.37 -7.99 2.72
C PHE A 17 1.00 -8.60 4.07
N LYS A 18 -0.22 -9.13 4.21
CA LYS A 18 -0.66 -9.89 5.39
C LYS A 18 0.20 -11.12 5.64
N ASP A 19 0.59 -11.84 4.61
CA ASP A 19 1.42 -13.04 4.74
C ASP A 19 2.86 -12.66 5.15
N LYS A 20 3.45 -11.65 4.50
CA LYS A 20 4.79 -11.13 4.84
C LYS A 20 4.87 -10.53 6.24
N THR A 21 3.77 -10.02 6.78
CA THR A 21 3.69 -9.45 8.14
C THR A 21 3.15 -10.43 9.19
N GLY A 22 3.15 -11.73 8.91
CA GLY A 22 2.64 -12.78 9.82
C GLY A 22 3.20 -12.72 11.24
N SER A 23 4.53 -12.58 11.38
CA SER A 23 5.19 -12.47 12.69
C SER A 23 4.79 -11.20 13.44
N LEU A 24 4.72 -10.07 12.74
CA LEU A 24 4.27 -8.79 13.31
C LEU A 24 2.81 -8.89 13.80
N ARG A 25 1.92 -9.47 12.99
CA ARG A 25 0.52 -9.72 13.37
C ARG A 25 0.43 -10.59 14.62
N LYS A 26 1.25 -11.65 14.73
CA LYS A 26 1.28 -12.52 15.91
C LYS A 26 1.72 -11.77 17.16
N LEU A 27 2.70 -10.88 17.04
CA LEU A 27 3.19 -10.02 18.13
C LEU A 27 2.13 -9.00 18.58
N LEU A 28 1.45 -8.38 17.62
CA LEU A 28 0.47 -7.34 17.88
C LEU A 28 -0.93 -7.85 18.24
N LYS A 29 -1.22 -9.15 18.12
CA LYS A 29 -2.58 -9.73 18.27
C LYS A 29 -3.35 -9.33 19.53
N LYS A 30 -2.66 -9.02 20.63
CA LYS A 30 -3.29 -8.59 21.90
C LYS A 30 -3.50 -7.07 21.99
N HIS A 31 -2.85 -6.30 21.13
CA HIS A 31 -2.75 -4.85 21.20
C HIS A 31 -3.45 -4.16 20.03
N ALA A 32 -3.37 -4.74 18.82
CA ALA A 32 -3.92 -4.18 17.60
C ALA A 32 -4.52 -5.23 16.66
N GLU A 33 -5.62 -4.85 16.01
CA GLU A 33 -6.18 -5.48 14.82
C GLU A 33 -5.56 -4.82 13.57
N LEU A 34 -5.05 -5.64 12.65
CA LEU A 34 -4.44 -5.18 11.41
C LEU A 34 -5.39 -5.48 10.24
N VAL A 35 -5.86 -4.43 9.55
CA VAL A 35 -6.80 -4.51 8.43
C VAL A 35 -6.05 -4.19 7.13
N TYR A 36 -5.97 -5.15 6.21
CA TYR A 36 -5.20 -5.01 4.98
C TYR A 36 -6.14 -4.70 3.81
N ILE A 37 -5.80 -3.68 3.03
CA ILE A 37 -6.50 -3.34 1.79
C ILE A 37 -5.55 -3.39 0.60
N SER A 38 -6.10 -3.65 -0.59
CA SER A 38 -5.33 -3.69 -1.83
C SER A 38 -5.43 -2.36 -2.56
N ALA A 39 -4.34 -1.94 -3.17
CA ALA A 39 -4.32 -0.78 -4.05
C ALA A 39 -5.25 -0.99 -5.26
N PRO A 40 -5.89 0.07 -5.78
CA PRO A 40 -6.89 -0.05 -6.84
C PRO A 40 -6.29 -0.50 -8.18
N HIS A 41 -5.04 -0.15 -8.46
CA HIS A 41 -4.48 -0.28 -9.80
C HIS A 41 -3.78 -1.62 -10.00
N LEU A 42 -4.23 -2.38 -10.99
CA LEU A 42 -3.56 -3.58 -11.46
C LEU A 42 -2.32 -3.19 -12.27
N ILE A 43 -1.23 -3.92 -12.08
CA ILE A 43 0.00 -3.77 -12.84
C ILE A 43 0.00 -4.87 -13.91
N PRO A 44 -0.07 -4.52 -15.21
CA PRO A 44 -0.02 -5.50 -16.28
C PRO A 44 1.27 -6.33 -16.21
N ALA A 45 1.17 -7.62 -16.55
CA ALA A 45 2.33 -8.51 -16.59
C ALA A 45 3.41 -8.05 -17.59
N SER A 46 3.02 -7.35 -18.66
CA SER A 46 3.95 -6.76 -19.65
C SER A 46 4.86 -5.70 -19.05
N SER A 47 4.35 -4.88 -18.12
CA SER A 47 5.13 -3.89 -17.36
C SER A 47 6.06 -4.53 -16.31
N ALA A 48 6.00 -5.84 -16.07
CA ALA A 48 6.95 -6.57 -15.21
C ALA A 48 8.25 -6.93 -15.94
N ILE A 49 8.28 -6.87 -17.27
CA ILE A 49 9.41 -7.37 -18.09
C ILE A 49 10.51 -6.30 -18.26
N GLN A 50 10.22 -5.04 -17.97
CA GLN A 50 11.18 -3.93 -18.17
C GLN A 50 12.07 -3.62 -16.96
N ASP A 51 11.87 -4.29 -15.83
CA ASP A 51 12.67 -4.09 -14.62
C ASP A 51 13.59 -5.31 -14.45
N GLU A 52 14.85 -5.20 -14.92
CA GLU A 52 15.87 -6.26 -14.90
C GLU A 52 16.35 -6.65 -13.47
N SER A 53 15.63 -6.33 -12.41
CA SER A 53 15.82 -6.94 -11.09
C SER A 53 15.00 -8.23 -10.99
N ILE A 54 15.46 -9.27 -11.69
CA ILE A 54 14.94 -10.64 -11.63
C ILE A 54 15.30 -11.27 -10.27
N GLU A 55 14.64 -10.84 -9.19
CA GLU A 55 14.60 -11.60 -7.94
C GLU A 55 13.16 -11.85 -7.44
N THR A 56 12.16 -11.15 -7.97
CA THR A 56 10.76 -11.28 -7.51
C THR A 56 9.84 -12.12 -8.40
N LEU A 57 10.33 -12.72 -9.49
CA LEU A 57 9.52 -13.65 -10.30
C LEU A 57 9.34 -15.04 -9.67
N GLN A 58 9.86 -15.29 -8.46
CA GLN A 58 9.71 -16.56 -7.77
C GLN A 58 8.85 -16.47 -6.51
N ALA A 59 7.55 -16.31 -6.75
CA ALA A 59 6.56 -16.93 -5.88
C ALA A 59 5.37 -17.30 -6.77
N VAL A 60 5.53 -18.33 -7.60
CA VAL A 60 4.35 -19.06 -8.09
C VAL A 60 3.72 -19.67 -6.85
N PRO A 61 2.50 -19.24 -6.44
CA PRO A 61 1.85 -19.86 -5.30
C PRO A 61 1.67 -21.34 -5.60
N ALA A 62 1.75 -22.21 -4.58
CA ALA A 62 1.52 -23.65 -4.71
C ALA A 62 0.16 -24.01 -5.37
N ASN A 63 -0.71 -23.01 -5.56
CA ASN A 63 -2.05 -23.12 -6.10
C ASN A 63 -2.17 -22.74 -7.60
N GLY A 64 -1.07 -22.43 -8.29
CA GLY A 64 -1.05 -22.21 -9.75
C GLY A 64 -1.74 -20.93 -10.26
N LYS A 65 -2.19 -20.04 -9.37
CA LYS A 65 -2.74 -18.72 -9.74
C LYS A 65 -1.63 -17.67 -9.69
N VAL A 66 -1.42 -16.97 -10.80
CA VAL A 66 -0.58 -15.75 -10.83
C VAL A 66 -1.23 -14.74 -9.89
N GLU A 67 -0.52 -14.33 -8.84
CA GLU A 67 -1.04 -13.33 -7.92
C GLU A 67 -1.04 -11.96 -8.58
N GLU A 68 -2.18 -11.28 -8.56
CA GLU A 68 -2.35 -9.96 -9.15
C GLU A 68 -1.45 -8.94 -8.44
N GLN A 69 -0.53 -8.35 -9.19
CA GLN A 69 0.33 -7.27 -8.71
C GLN A 69 -0.40 -5.94 -8.79
N ARG A 70 -0.34 -5.15 -7.71
CA ARG A 70 -1.02 -3.86 -7.62
C ARG A 70 -0.11 -2.73 -7.16
N GLY A 71 -0.46 -1.50 -7.53
CA GLY A 71 0.23 -0.27 -7.16
C GLY A 71 -0.73 0.83 -6.75
N TRP A 72 -0.28 1.74 -5.88
CA TRP A 72 -1.08 2.87 -5.40
C TRP A 72 -1.06 4.05 -6.39
N TYR A 73 0.08 4.32 -7.00
CA TYR A 73 0.24 5.35 -8.02
C TYR A 73 1.47 5.01 -8.86
N PHE A 74 1.62 5.67 -10.00
CA PHE A 74 2.72 5.44 -10.94
C PHE A 74 3.46 6.74 -11.22
N SER A 75 4.77 6.62 -11.46
CA SER A 75 5.69 7.72 -11.76
C SER A 75 5.95 7.89 -13.27
N THR A 76 5.37 7.02 -14.11
CA THR A 76 5.54 7.03 -15.56
C THR A 76 4.25 6.76 -16.32
N GLU A 77 4.17 7.19 -17.58
CA GLU A 77 3.04 6.90 -18.49
C GLU A 77 2.87 5.40 -18.77
N GLN A 78 3.94 4.61 -18.59
CA GLN A 78 3.92 3.15 -18.76
C GLN A 78 3.32 2.43 -17.54
N LEU A 79 2.75 3.17 -16.58
CA LEU A 79 2.18 2.65 -15.35
C LEU A 79 3.20 1.84 -14.55
N THR A 80 4.41 2.36 -14.45
CA THR A 80 5.46 1.84 -13.56
C THR A 80 5.74 2.82 -12.41
N PHE A 81 6.35 2.31 -11.34
CA PHE A 81 6.78 3.09 -10.20
C PHE A 81 8.22 2.79 -9.85
N ASN A 82 9.03 3.84 -9.70
CA ASN A 82 10.35 3.77 -9.09
C ASN A 82 10.48 4.91 -8.06
N SER A 83 11.00 4.59 -6.86
CA SER A 83 11.18 5.57 -5.79
C SER A 83 12.24 6.64 -6.07
N HIS A 84 13.06 6.44 -7.10
CA HIS A 84 14.13 7.36 -7.51
C HIS A 84 13.73 8.25 -8.69
N ASP A 85 12.52 8.10 -9.23
CA ASP A 85 12.05 8.96 -10.32
C ASP A 85 11.81 10.39 -9.82
N GLU A 86 12.47 11.36 -10.45
CA GLU A 86 12.12 12.79 -10.32
C GLU A 86 11.05 13.13 -11.36
N THR A 87 9.80 13.25 -10.91
CA THR A 87 8.64 13.45 -11.79
C THR A 87 7.50 14.17 -11.07
N ASP A 88 6.69 14.92 -11.82
CA ASP A 88 5.38 15.42 -11.37
C ASP A 88 4.24 14.45 -11.74
N PHE A 89 4.56 13.36 -12.42
CA PHE A 89 3.61 12.34 -12.80
C PHE A 89 3.22 11.47 -11.59
N SER A 90 1.94 11.50 -11.24
CA SER A 90 1.40 10.75 -10.09
C SER A 90 0.06 10.09 -10.45
N TRP A 91 -0.02 9.45 -11.60
CA TRP A 91 -1.27 8.85 -12.07
C TRP A 91 -1.78 7.82 -11.06
N GLY A 92 -3.09 7.89 -10.77
CA GLY A 92 -3.77 6.98 -9.85
C GLY A 92 -3.70 7.36 -8.36
N LEU A 93 -2.98 8.42 -7.99
CA LEU A 93 -2.89 8.87 -6.60
C LEU A 93 -4.25 9.24 -6.00
N GLN A 94 -5.09 9.96 -6.75
CA GLN A 94 -6.41 10.38 -6.27
C GLN A 94 -7.35 9.19 -6.03
N GLU A 95 -7.42 8.23 -6.95
CA GLU A 95 -8.16 6.97 -6.76
C GLU A 95 -7.68 6.22 -5.51
N SER A 96 -6.38 6.19 -5.26
CA SER A 96 -5.82 5.55 -4.06
C SER A 96 -6.21 6.27 -2.77
N ILE A 97 -6.20 7.60 -2.76
CA ILE A 97 -6.73 8.40 -1.65
C ILE A 97 -8.21 8.10 -1.42
N ASN A 98 -9.00 7.98 -2.49
CA ASN A 98 -10.42 7.66 -2.41
C ASN A 98 -10.66 6.25 -1.84
N VAL A 99 -9.87 5.25 -2.23
CA VAL A 99 -9.92 3.90 -1.67
C VAL A 99 -9.61 3.90 -0.18
N VAL A 100 -8.58 4.64 0.24
CA VAL A 100 -8.24 4.74 1.67
C VAL A 100 -9.35 5.46 2.43
N SER A 101 -9.86 6.57 1.91
CA SER A 101 -10.95 7.33 2.54
C SER A 101 -12.20 6.46 2.71
N LYS A 102 -12.58 5.72 1.66
CA LYS A 102 -13.68 4.75 1.71
C LYS A 102 -13.43 3.65 2.74
N ALA A 103 -12.21 3.15 2.86
CA ALA A 103 -11.87 2.18 3.90
C ALA A 103 -12.06 2.76 5.31
N PHE A 104 -11.67 4.02 5.54
CA PHE A 104 -11.92 4.70 6.83
C PHE A 104 -13.41 4.86 7.13
N GLU A 105 -14.24 5.14 6.12
CA GLU A 105 -15.69 5.25 6.27
C GLU A 105 -16.37 3.90 6.54
N GLU A 106 -16.02 2.87 5.77
CA GLU A 106 -16.71 1.56 5.81
C GLU A 106 -16.16 0.60 6.86
N LEU A 107 -14.86 0.67 7.13
CA LEU A 107 -14.15 -0.29 7.99
C LEU A 107 -13.59 0.37 9.26
N GLY A 108 -13.68 1.68 9.40
CA GLY A 108 -13.21 2.41 10.57
C GLY A 108 -14.09 2.22 11.82
N PRO A 109 -13.82 2.99 12.89
CA PRO A 109 -12.72 3.94 13.02
C PRO A 109 -11.36 3.23 13.08
N PHE A 110 -10.34 3.81 12.46
CA PHE A 110 -8.94 3.38 12.60
C PHE A 110 -8.18 4.31 13.53
N ASP A 111 -7.25 3.75 14.30
CA ASP A 111 -6.35 4.47 15.19
C ASP A 111 -5.02 4.86 14.52
N GLY A 112 -4.75 4.34 13.31
CA GLY A 112 -3.53 4.65 12.57
C GLY A 112 -3.38 3.86 11.28
N ILE A 113 -2.28 4.14 10.58
CA ILE A 113 -1.91 3.50 9.33
C ILE A 113 -0.54 2.85 9.48
N LEU A 114 -0.40 1.62 8.96
CA LEU A 114 0.87 0.93 8.78
C LEU A 114 1.14 0.77 7.28
N GLY A 115 2.07 1.54 6.74
CA GLY A 115 2.48 1.45 5.33
C GLY A 115 3.82 0.78 5.14
N PHE A 116 4.04 0.16 3.98
CA PHE A 116 5.36 -0.33 3.55
C PHE A 116 5.74 0.22 2.17
N SER A 117 6.99 0.71 2.01
CA SER A 117 7.53 1.23 0.74
C SER A 117 6.55 2.24 0.09
N GLN A 118 6.02 1.96 -1.11
CA GLN A 118 5.02 2.81 -1.76
C GLN A 118 3.78 3.10 -0.87
N GLY A 119 3.31 2.12 -0.10
CA GLY A 119 2.20 2.31 0.84
C GLY A 119 2.57 3.20 2.03
N ALA A 120 3.83 3.24 2.45
CA ALA A 120 4.32 4.17 3.49
C ALA A 120 4.40 5.61 2.95
N ALA A 121 4.85 5.77 1.70
CA ALA A 121 4.85 7.06 1.01
C ALA A 121 3.43 7.61 0.87
N LEU A 122 2.47 6.79 0.43
CA LEU A 122 1.05 7.16 0.42
C LEU A 122 0.55 7.56 1.81
N GLY A 123 0.87 6.77 2.85
CA GLY A 123 0.53 7.10 4.23
C GLY A 123 1.03 8.48 4.66
N SER A 124 2.25 8.85 4.24
CA SER A 124 2.85 10.15 4.52
C SER A 124 2.11 11.29 3.79
N ILE A 125 1.73 11.08 2.53
CA ILE A 125 0.90 12.03 1.76
C ILE A 125 -0.44 12.26 2.46
N LEU A 126 -1.10 11.19 2.91
CA LEU A 126 -2.38 11.30 3.62
C LEU A 126 -2.24 12.09 4.93
N CYS A 127 -1.19 11.83 5.71
CA CYS A 127 -0.88 12.59 6.92
C CYS A 127 -0.66 14.08 6.61
N TYR A 128 0.06 14.43 5.53
CA TYR A 128 0.21 15.82 5.10
C TYR A 128 -1.13 16.47 4.69
N MET A 129 -1.95 15.76 3.91
CA MET A 129 -3.28 16.25 3.51
C MET A 129 -4.18 16.50 4.73
N LEU A 130 -4.06 15.65 5.76
CA LEU A 130 -4.79 15.80 7.02
C LEU A 130 -4.42 17.05 7.79
N GLU A 131 -3.14 17.36 7.91
CA GLU A 131 -2.69 18.61 8.54
C GLU A 131 -3.21 19.86 7.81
N LYS A 132 -3.43 19.76 6.49
CA LYS A 132 -4.01 20.83 5.68
C LYS A 132 -5.55 20.86 5.70
N GLY A 133 -6.20 20.00 6.47
CA GLY A 133 -7.66 19.91 6.57
C GLY A 133 -8.32 19.26 5.34
N GLY A 134 -7.55 18.55 4.52
CA GLY A 134 -8.00 17.96 3.25
C GLY A 134 -8.65 16.58 3.37
N LEU A 135 -8.68 15.97 4.56
CA LEU A 135 -9.24 14.62 4.78
C LEU A 135 -10.02 14.54 6.11
N PRO A 136 -11.07 13.70 6.22
CA PRO A 136 -11.96 13.67 7.38
C PRO A 136 -11.55 12.69 8.51
N PHE A 137 -10.30 12.23 8.57
CA PHE A 137 -9.83 11.22 9.56
C PHE A 137 -8.52 11.62 10.26
N LEU A 138 -7.84 10.76 11.03
CA LEU A 138 -6.55 11.05 11.68
C LEU A 138 -5.51 9.98 11.30
N CYS A 139 -4.28 10.38 11.00
CA CYS A 139 -3.18 9.53 10.55
C CYS A 139 -1.97 9.71 11.46
N LEU A 140 -1.33 8.61 11.85
CA LEU A 140 -0.09 8.60 12.65
C LEU A 140 0.91 7.71 11.91
N VAL A 141 1.94 8.32 11.33
CA VAL A 141 3.03 7.63 10.62
C VAL A 141 4.27 7.67 11.51
N SER A 142 4.77 6.49 11.88
CA SER A 142 6.07 6.36 12.53
C SER A 142 7.13 6.26 11.45
N VAL A 143 7.93 7.31 11.29
CA VAL A 143 9.19 7.25 10.54
C VAL A 143 10.28 6.93 11.58
N PRO A 144 11.01 5.81 11.47
CA PRO A 144 12.14 5.56 12.36
C PRO A 144 13.25 6.60 12.09
N ASP A 145 13.82 7.14 13.17
CA ASP A 145 15.04 7.97 13.15
C ASP A 145 16.25 7.18 12.63
#